data_AF-A0AAX3XDC0-F1
#
_entry.id   AF-A0AAX3XDC0-F1
#
_cell.length_a   1.000
_cell.length_b   1.000
_cell.length_c   1.000
_cell.angle_alpha   90.00
_cell.angle_beta   90.00
_cell.angle_gamma   90.00
#
_symmetry.space_group_name_H-M   'P 1'
#
loop_
_entity.id
_entity.type
_entity.pdbx_description
1 polymer ?
#
loop_
_entity_poly.entity_id
_entity_poly.type
_entity_poly.pdbx_seq_one_letter_code
_entity_poly.pdbx_strand_id
1 'polypeptide(L)'
;MYHYNSPEVAGKFRPEVKINSNELWNKRRHYAGFGTIIVCYSPMDNKSIKEAETVLNSIDINHLKTLGKDGLAKEITDIYKKIDYIHPFPDGNSRTLREFTRTLAQEARFKLDWSKCSQTEIYLARDFEVNSITLSRASDPIQKIAIKDELDAICYHQEYKSLEKIISGLLTKLELDKTK
;
A
#
# COMPACT_ATOMS: atom_id res chain seq x y z
N MET A 1 -8.21 -19.07 -13.59
CA MET A 1 -7.04 -18.39 -14.19
C MET A 1 -7.53 -17.12 -14.87
N TYR A 2 -7.19 -15.93 -14.37
CA TYR A 2 -7.43 -14.66 -15.07
C TYR A 2 -6.09 -13.94 -15.20
N HIS A 3 -5.57 -13.91 -16.43
CA HIS A 3 -4.46 -13.05 -16.80
C HIS A 3 -4.98 -11.60 -16.86
N TYR A 4 -4.74 -10.84 -15.80
CA TYR A 4 -4.97 -9.39 -15.80
C TYR A 4 -3.78 -8.69 -16.45
N ASN A 5 -3.82 -8.64 -17.78
CA ASN A 5 -3.05 -7.74 -18.62
C ASN A 5 -4.01 -7.27 -19.73
N SER A 6 -4.98 -6.42 -19.37
CA SER A 6 -5.79 -5.71 -20.37
C SER A 6 -4.92 -4.59 -20.94
N PRO A 7 -4.32 -4.74 -22.15
CA PRO A 7 -3.32 -3.80 -22.65
C PRO A 7 -3.93 -2.40 -22.86
N GLU A 8 -5.23 -2.33 -23.07
CA GLU A 8 -5.99 -1.12 -23.38
C GLU A 8 -6.07 -0.11 -22.22
N VAL A 9 -5.90 -0.59 -20.98
CA VAL A 9 -6.01 0.24 -19.76
C VAL A 9 -4.72 0.31 -18.93
N ALA A 10 -3.68 -0.42 -19.35
CA ALA A 10 -2.40 -0.40 -18.66
C ALA A 10 -1.80 1.02 -18.65
N GLY A 11 -1.37 1.49 -17.48
CA GLY A 11 -0.77 2.82 -17.30
C GLY A 11 -1.75 4.00 -17.36
N LYS A 12 -3.05 3.77 -17.62
CA LYS A 12 -4.06 4.83 -17.56
C LYS A 12 -4.58 4.97 -16.13
N PHE A 13 -4.65 6.20 -15.64
CA PHE A 13 -5.36 6.47 -14.39
C PHE A 13 -6.84 6.14 -14.54
N ARG A 14 -7.43 5.52 -13.51
CA ARG A 14 -8.88 5.33 -13.45
C ARG A 14 -9.56 6.69 -13.26
N PRO A 15 -10.81 6.85 -13.73
CA PRO A 15 -11.56 8.07 -13.48
C PRO A 15 -11.90 8.22 -11.99
N GLU A 16 -12.24 9.45 -11.60
CA GLU A 16 -12.88 9.75 -10.32
C GLU A 16 -14.17 8.93 -10.17
N VAL A 17 -14.38 8.37 -8.99
CA VAL A 17 -15.63 7.71 -8.61
C VAL A 17 -16.50 8.71 -7.86
N LYS A 18 -17.64 9.06 -8.44
CA LYS A 18 -18.65 9.90 -7.78
C LYS A 18 -19.31 9.08 -6.68
N ILE A 19 -18.99 9.41 -5.44
CA ILE A 19 -19.55 8.79 -4.23
C ILE A 19 -20.45 9.81 -3.52
N ASN A 20 -21.57 9.33 -2.96
CA ASN A 20 -22.37 10.16 -2.06
C ASN A 20 -21.60 10.39 -0.74
N SER A 21 -22.02 11.39 0.05
CA SER A 21 -21.34 11.74 1.31
C SER A 21 -21.21 10.58 2.30
N ASN A 22 -22.10 9.58 2.19
CA ASN A 22 -22.17 8.42 3.08
C ASN A 22 -21.69 7.12 2.40
N GLU A 23 -21.02 7.22 1.26
CA GLU A 23 -20.49 6.07 0.53
C GLU A 23 -18.97 6.07 0.52
N LEU A 24 -18.40 4.87 0.43
CA LEU A 24 -16.97 4.65 0.30
C LEU A 24 -16.73 3.82 -0.96
N TRP A 25 -15.81 4.27 -1.81
CA TRP A 25 -15.35 3.43 -2.90
C TRP A 25 -14.52 2.28 -2.34
N ASN A 26 -14.90 1.05 -2.67
CA ASN A 26 -14.32 -0.13 -2.04
C ASN A 26 -14.18 -1.31 -2.99
N LYS A 27 -13.33 -2.25 -2.59
CA LYS A 27 -13.12 -3.52 -3.25
C LYS A 27 -13.35 -4.65 -2.26
N ARG A 28 -14.10 -5.67 -2.69
CA ARG A 28 -14.21 -6.93 -1.96
C ARG A 28 -12.99 -7.80 -2.23
N ARG A 29 -12.37 -8.33 -1.18
CA ARG A 29 -11.26 -9.27 -1.30
C ARG A 29 -11.56 -10.53 -0.52
N HIS A 30 -11.46 -11.66 -1.22
CA HIS A 30 -11.59 -12.98 -0.62
C HIS A 30 -10.23 -13.51 -0.18
N TYR A 31 -10.16 -14.02 1.05
CA TYR A 31 -9.05 -14.77 1.62
C TYR A 31 -9.53 -16.19 1.94
N ALA A 32 -8.81 -17.19 1.43
CA ALA A 32 -9.16 -18.59 1.63
C ALA A 32 -9.15 -18.94 3.13
N GLY A 33 -10.19 -19.62 3.60
CA GLY A 33 -10.31 -20.02 5.02
C GLY A 33 -10.68 -18.88 5.99
N PHE A 34 -10.84 -17.65 5.49
CA PHE A 34 -11.12 -16.46 6.30
C PHE A 34 -12.39 -15.73 5.87
N GLY A 35 -12.67 -15.68 4.56
CA GLY A 35 -13.86 -15.07 4.00
C GLY A 35 -13.56 -13.83 3.18
N THR A 36 -14.48 -12.88 3.14
CA THR A 36 -14.37 -11.68 2.31
C THR A 36 -14.31 -10.45 3.19
N ILE A 37 -13.33 -9.58 2.95
CA ILE A 37 -13.24 -8.25 3.55
C ILE A 37 -13.52 -7.16 2.54
N ILE A 38 -13.88 -5.99 3.04
CA ILE A 38 -14.00 -4.75 2.28
C ILE A 38 -12.76 -3.89 2.49
N VAL A 39 -12.14 -3.44 1.39
CA VAL A 39 -11.00 -2.52 1.38
C VAL A 39 -11.44 -1.21 0.76
N CYS A 40 -11.38 -0.12 1.52
CA CYS A 40 -11.86 1.19 1.11
C CYS A 40 -10.71 2.05 0.59
N TYR A 41 -10.86 2.56 -0.63
CA TYR A 41 -9.85 3.38 -1.30
C TYR A 41 -10.40 4.79 -1.56
N SER A 42 -9.52 5.70 -1.95
CA SER A 42 -9.87 7.06 -2.36
C SER A 42 -10.87 7.10 -3.53
N PRO A 43 -11.76 8.10 -3.63
CA PRO A 43 -12.57 8.31 -4.84
C PRO A 43 -11.74 8.75 -6.06
N MET A 44 -10.46 9.09 -5.92
CA MET A 44 -9.63 9.77 -6.94
C MET A 44 -10.18 11.12 -7.38
N ASP A 45 -10.74 11.86 -6.43
CA ASP A 45 -11.05 13.26 -6.63
C ASP A 45 -9.77 14.12 -6.67
N ASN A 46 -9.93 15.39 -7.06
CA ASN A 46 -8.81 16.34 -7.13
C ASN A 46 -8.05 16.47 -5.79
N LYS A 47 -8.74 16.31 -4.66
CA LYS A 47 -8.11 16.36 -3.33
C LYS A 47 -7.18 15.16 -3.15
N SER A 48 -7.66 13.96 -3.43
CA SER A 48 -6.87 12.73 -3.28
C SER A 48 -5.67 12.72 -4.22
N ILE A 49 -5.82 13.18 -5.45
CA ILE A 49 -4.71 13.31 -6.41
C ILE A 49 -3.64 14.26 -5.86
N LYS A 50 -4.03 15.45 -5.37
CA LYS A 50 -3.10 16.41 -4.75
C LYS A 50 -2.40 15.87 -3.51
N GLU A 51 -3.10 15.08 -2.69
CA GLU A 51 -2.48 14.39 -1.55
C GLU A 51 -1.42 13.39 -2.02
N ALA A 52 -1.70 12.62 -3.08
CA ALA A 52 -0.73 11.70 -3.67
C ALA A 52 0.52 12.43 -4.20
N GLU A 53 0.31 13.52 -4.95
CA GLU A 53 1.38 14.38 -5.46
C GLU A 53 2.22 14.95 -4.33
N THR A 54 1.58 15.41 -3.25
CA THR A 54 2.27 15.93 -2.07
C THR A 54 3.17 14.87 -1.45
N VAL A 55 2.66 13.63 -1.31
CA VAL A 55 3.48 12.51 -0.81
C VAL A 55 4.67 12.26 -1.72
N LEU A 56 4.45 12.12 -3.03
CA LEU A 56 5.52 11.86 -3.99
C LEU A 56 6.59 12.97 -4.01
N ASN A 57 6.17 14.23 -3.99
CA ASN A 57 7.05 15.40 -4.00
C ASN A 57 7.80 15.58 -2.66
N SER A 58 7.30 15.01 -1.57
CA SER A 58 7.95 15.08 -0.24
C SER A 58 9.06 14.05 -0.05
N ILE A 59 9.23 13.10 -0.98
CA ILE A 59 10.24 12.05 -0.86
C ILE A 59 11.63 12.65 -1.07
N ASP A 60 12.42 12.71 0.00
CA ASP A 60 13.82 13.13 -0.04
C ASP A 60 14.76 11.92 -0.05
N ILE A 61 15.34 11.63 -1.22
CA ILE A 61 16.29 10.52 -1.40
C ILE A 61 17.55 10.69 -0.54
N ASN A 62 18.02 11.92 -0.30
CA ASN A 62 19.19 12.15 0.52
C ASN A 62 18.88 11.83 1.99
N HIS A 63 17.69 12.22 2.47
CA HIS A 63 17.22 11.81 3.79
C HIS A 63 17.14 10.29 3.91
N LEU A 64 16.51 9.59 2.94
CA LEU A 64 16.38 8.13 2.98
C LEU A 64 17.73 7.40 3.08
N LYS A 65 18.78 7.92 2.43
CA LYS A 65 20.16 7.37 2.51
C LYS A 65 20.77 7.47 3.90
N THR A 66 20.29 8.36 4.76
CA THR A 66 20.78 8.51 6.15
C THR A 66 20.12 7.52 7.12
N LEU A 67 19.02 6.89 6.71
CA LEU A 67 18.23 6.03 7.59
C LEU A 67 18.86 4.65 7.76
N GLY A 68 18.81 4.14 8.99
CA GLY A 68 19.01 2.72 9.27
C GLY A 68 17.83 1.88 8.75
N LYS A 69 17.98 0.55 8.80
CA LYS A 69 16.98 -0.40 8.27
C LYS A 69 15.56 -0.14 8.77
N ASP A 70 15.39 0.05 10.07
CA ASP A 70 14.06 0.23 10.67
C ASP A 70 13.46 1.60 10.33
N GLY A 71 14.29 2.66 10.31
CA GLY A 71 13.86 3.98 9.85
C GLY A 71 13.42 3.96 8.39
N LEU A 72 14.18 3.30 7.52
CA LEU A 72 13.81 3.14 6.11
C LEU A 72 12.54 2.30 5.95
N ALA A 73 12.39 1.22 6.72
CA ALA A 73 11.20 0.39 6.69
C ALA A 73 9.94 1.19 7.04
N LYS A 74 10.02 2.02 8.09
CA LYS A 74 8.96 2.93 8.48
C LYS A 74 8.63 3.94 7.38
N GLU A 75 9.63 4.61 6.81
CA GLU A 75 9.40 5.59 5.73
C GLU A 75 8.78 4.96 4.48
N ILE A 76 9.28 3.79 4.05
CA ILE A 76 8.69 3.07 2.92
C ILE A 76 7.25 2.65 3.24
N THR A 77 6.97 2.21 4.47
CA THR A 77 5.60 1.87 4.91
C THR A 77 4.66 3.07 4.81
N ASP A 78 5.09 4.22 5.31
CA ASP A 78 4.31 5.46 5.32
C ASP A 78 4.05 5.97 3.89
N ILE A 79 5.00 5.83 2.97
CA ILE A 79 4.82 6.13 1.55
C ILE A 79 3.87 5.11 0.91
N TYR A 80 4.13 3.81 1.11
CA TYR A 80 3.39 2.71 0.49
C TYR A 80 1.90 2.83 0.78
N LYS A 81 1.51 3.00 2.06
CA LYS A 81 0.08 3.05 2.44
C LYS A 81 -0.64 4.25 1.83
N LYS A 82 -0.01 5.42 1.78
CA LYS A 82 -0.61 6.64 1.25
C LYS A 82 -0.82 6.53 -0.25
N ILE A 83 0.13 5.97 -0.98
CA ILE A 83 0.01 5.77 -2.43
C ILE A 83 -0.97 4.63 -2.76
N ASP A 84 -0.98 3.54 -1.99
CA ASP A 84 -1.92 2.44 -2.24
C ASP A 84 -3.39 2.85 -2.00
N TYR A 85 -3.64 3.70 -1.00
CA TYR A 85 -4.96 4.25 -0.72
C TYR A 85 -5.57 4.97 -1.94
N ILE A 86 -4.73 5.62 -2.77
CA ILE A 86 -5.20 6.29 -4.00
C ILE A 86 -5.69 5.26 -5.03
N HIS A 87 -4.99 4.13 -5.12
CA HIS A 87 -5.28 3.05 -6.07
C HIS A 87 -5.48 3.56 -7.51
N PRO A 88 -4.46 4.21 -8.10
CA PRO A 88 -4.65 5.08 -9.26
C PRO A 88 -4.97 4.36 -10.58
N PHE A 89 -4.68 3.06 -10.69
CA PHE A 89 -4.85 2.31 -11.93
C PHE A 89 -6.04 1.34 -11.84
N PRO A 90 -6.71 1.00 -12.95
CA PRO A 90 -7.70 -0.08 -12.98
C PRO A 90 -7.10 -1.45 -12.64
N ASP A 91 -5.84 -1.66 -13.03
CA ASP A 91 -5.05 -2.84 -12.75
C ASP A 91 -3.55 -2.46 -12.65
N GLY A 92 -2.76 -3.25 -11.94
CA GLY A 92 -1.32 -3.07 -11.85
C GLY A 92 -0.84 -2.30 -10.61
N ASN A 93 -1.73 -1.76 -9.77
CA ASN A 93 -1.37 -0.97 -8.58
C ASN A 93 -0.31 -1.66 -7.72
N SER A 94 -0.52 -2.92 -7.36
CA SER A 94 0.43 -3.65 -6.52
C SER A 94 1.76 -3.94 -7.20
N ARG A 95 1.79 -4.08 -8.53
CA ARG A 95 3.05 -4.30 -9.28
C ARG A 95 3.85 -3.00 -9.30
N THR A 96 3.21 -1.89 -9.68
CA THR A 96 3.82 -0.56 -9.71
C THR A 96 4.36 -0.16 -8.34
N LEU A 97 3.58 -0.34 -7.28
CA LEU A 97 3.96 0.10 -5.94
C LEU A 97 5.13 -0.71 -5.36
N ARG A 98 5.20 -2.01 -5.64
CA ARG A 98 6.34 -2.84 -5.24
C ARG A 98 7.62 -2.46 -5.97
N GLU A 99 7.56 -2.20 -7.28
CA GLU A 99 8.75 -1.76 -8.04
C GLU A 99 9.19 -0.35 -7.66
N PHE A 100 8.24 0.55 -7.42
CA PHE A 100 8.53 1.89 -6.92
C PHE A 100 9.28 1.84 -5.59
N THR A 101 8.73 1.12 -4.61
CA THR A 101 9.37 0.99 -3.28
C THR A 101 10.66 0.18 -3.30
N ARG A 102 10.80 -0.80 -4.19
CA ARG A 102 12.08 -1.49 -4.43
C ARG A 102 13.15 -0.51 -4.90
N THR A 103 12.79 0.39 -5.82
CA THR A 103 13.71 1.42 -6.35
C THR A 103 14.07 2.45 -5.27
N LEU A 104 13.11 2.89 -4.46
CA LEU A 104 13.39 3.77 -3.31
C LEU A 104 14.38 3.15 -2.31
N ALA A 105 14.18 1.87 -1.97
CA ALA A 105 15.11 1.16 -1.10
C ALA A 105 16.51 1.07 -1.72
N GLN A 106 16.60 0.81 -3.03
CA GLN A 106 17.87 0.73 -3.75
C GLN A 106 18.63 2.07 -3.72
N GLU A 107 17.94 3.19 -3.94
CA GLU A 107 18.51 4.52 -3.79
C GLU A 107 19.01 4.77 -2.36
N ALA A 108 18.32 4.24 -1.36
CA ALA A 108 18.73 4.27 0.05
C ALA A 108 19.82 3.25 0.42
N ARG A 109 20.42 2.54 -0.56
CA ARG A 109 21.46 1.50 -0.36
C ARG A 109 20.97 0.24 0.34
N PHE A 110 19.70 -0.11 0.14
CA PHE A 110 19.12 -1.39 0.58
C PHE A 110 18.51 -2.16 -0.60
N LYS A 111 18.57 -3.47 -0.55
CA LYS A 111 17.75 -4.36 -1.38
C LYS A 111 16.44 -4.62 -0.65
N LEU A 112 15.31 -4.35 -1.29
CA LEU A 112 13.97 -4.76 -0.84
C LEU A 112 13.49 -5.92 -1.70
N ASP A 113 13.38 -7.11 -1.12
CA ASP A 113 13.10 -8.34 -1.87
C ASP A 113 11.68 -8.87 -1.63
N TRP A 114 10.71 -8.37 -2.40
CA TRP A 114 9.30 -8.77 -2.29
C TRP A 114 9.04 -10.25 -2.57
N SER A 115 9.99 -10.99 -3.17
CA SER A 115 9.82 -12.43 -3.44
C SER A 115 9.87 -13.29 -2.16
N LYS A 116 10.39 -12.73 -1.06
CA LYS A 116 10.54 -13.42 0.24
C LYS A 116 9.30 -13.34 1.13
N CYS A 117 8.18 -12.82 0.64
CA CYS A 117 6.93 -12.72 1.37
C CYS A 117 5.79 -13.28 0.53
N SER A 118 4.83 -13.94 1.18
CA SER A 118 3.67 -14.48 0.49
C SER A 118 2.74 -13.36 -0.01
N GLN A 119 1.95 -13.67 -1.03
CA GLN A 119 0.93 -12.73 -1.51
C GLN A 119 -0.11 -12.42 -0.42
N THR A 120 -0.48 -13.41 0.39
CA THR A 120 -1.45 -13.26 1.48
C THR A 120 -0.96 -12.29 2.54
N GLU A 121 0.27 -12.45 3.05
CA GLU A 121 0.88 -11.53 4.02
C GLU A 121 0.88 -10.09 3.51
N ILE A 122 1.34 -9.86 2.27
CA ILE A 122 1.39 -8.51 1.69
C ILE A 122 -0.01 -7.92 1.54
N TYR A 123 -0.98 -8.73 1.12
CA TYR A 123 -2.35 -8.24 0.90
C TYR A 123 -3.03 -7.89 2.21
N LEU A 124 -2.91 -8.73 3.24
CA LEU A 124 -3.45 -8.44 4.57
C LEU A 124 -2.84 -7.16 5.14
N ALA A 125 -1.51 -7.04 5.11
CA ALA A 125 -0.81 -5.88 5.64
C ALA A 125 -1.22 -4.58 4.92
N ARG A 126 -1.30 -4.62 3.59
CA ARG A 126 -1.70 -3.46 2.80
C ARG A 126 -3.15 -3.07 3.03
N ASP A 127 -4.05 -4.05 3.01
CA ASP A 127 -5.48 -3.79 3.20
C ASP A 127 -5.75 -3.22 4.60
N PHE A 128 -5.00 -3.67 5.62
CA PHE A 128 -5.00 -3.07 6.95
C PHE A 128 -4.60 -1.59 6.94
N GLU A 129 -3.49 -1.24 6.28
CA GLU A 129 -3.03 0.15 6.22
C GLU A 129 -4.01 1.07 5.47
N VAL A 130 -4.58 0.58 4.37
CA VAL A 130 -5.57 1.31 3.56
C VAL A 130 -6.86 1.55 4.35
N ASN A 131 -7.36 0.53 5.05
CA ASN A 131 -8.54 0.68 5.90
C ASN A 131 -8.25 1.54 7.13
N SER A 132 -7.03 1.53 7.67
CA SER A 132 -6.63 2.41 8.77
C SER A 132 -6.70 3.89 8.37
N ILE A 133 -6.26 4.22 7.14
CA ILE A 133 -6.44 5.57 6.57
C ILE A 133 -7.93 5.91 6.48
N THR A 134 -8.74 5.00 5.94
CA THR A 134 -10.19 5.22 5.80
C THR A 134 -10.87 5.43 7.15
N LEU A 135 -10.55 4.61 8.17
CA LEU A 135 -11.09 4.74 9.53
C LEU A 135 -10.79 6.12 10.12
N SER A 136 -9.57 6.62 9.93
CA SER A 136 -9.16 7.95 10.41
C SER A 136 -9.90 9.10 9.73
N ARG A 137 -10.38 8.89 8.49
CA ARG A 137 -11.03 9.90 7.65
C ARG A 137 -12.55 9.83 7.68
N ALA A 138 -13.12 8.67 7.98
CA ALA A 138 -14.56 8.48 8.04
C ALA A 138 -15.17 9.42 9.10
N SER A 139 -16.26 10.10 8.75
CA SER A 139 -17.04 10.91 9.71
C SER A 139 -18.23 10.13 10.26
N ASP A 140 -18.79 9.21 9.46
CA ASP A 140 -19.96 8.42 9.82
C ASP A 140 -19.62 7.31 10.85
N PRO A 141 -20.31 7.24 12.00
CA PRO A 141 -20.04 6.25 13.02
C PRO A 141 -20.26 4.80 12.57
N ILE A 142 -21.22 4.54 11.70
CA ILE A 142 -21.53 3.18 11.21
C ILE A 142 -20.40 2.72 10.29
N GLN A 143 -19.91 3.59 9.41
CA GLN A 143 -18.72 3.31 8.59
C GLN A 143 -17.50 3.03 9.45
N LYS A 144 -17.27 3.81 10.53
CA LYS A 144 -16.15 3.56 11.45
C LYS A 144 -16.22 2.18 12.08
N ILE A 145 -17.40 1.76 12.55
CA ILE A 145 -17.61 0.43 13.13
C ILE A 145 -17.30 -0.64 12.07
N ALA A 146 -17.89 -0.53 10.88
CA ALA A 146 -17.67 -1.49 9.80
C ALA A 146 -16.20 -1.61 9.41
N ILE A 147 -15.48 -0.48 9.22
CA ILE A 147 -14.05 -0.52 8.89
C ILE A 147 -13.22 -1.09 10.03
N LYS A 148 -13.58 -0.80 11.28
CA LYS A 148 -12.90 -1.36 12.45
C LYS A 148 -13.06 -2.88 12.51
N ASP A 149 -14.26 -3.40 12.24
CA ASP A 149 -14.49 -4.84 12.21
C ASP A 149 -13.62 -5.51 11.13
N GLU A 150 -13.43 -4.88 9.97
CA GLU A 150 -12.52 -5.36 8.92
C GLU A 150 -11.05 -5.37 9.38
N LEU A 151 -10.61 -4.33 10.10
CA LEU A 151 -9.25 -4.26 10.66
C LEU A 151 -9.02 -5.33 11.74
N ASP A 152 -9.98 -5.50 12.64
CA ASP A 152 -9.93 -6.50 13.70
C ASP A 152 -9.89 -7.90 13.08
N ALA A 153 -10.71 -8.16 12.06
CA ALA A 153 -10.68 -9.41 11.31
C ALA A 153 -9.29 -9.68 10.71
N ILE A 154 -8.69 -8.69 10.02
CA ILE A 154 -7.33 -8.85 9.45
C ILE A 154 -6.31 -9.18 10.56
N CYS A 155 -6.38 -8.51 11.71
CA CYS A 155 -5.49 -8.77 12.85
C CYS A 155 -5.60 -10.19 13.40
N TYR A 156 -6.78 -10.82 13.34
CA TYR A 156 -6.98 -12.21 13.76
C TYR A 156 -6.46 -13.24 12.74
N HIS A 157 -6.14 -12.83 11.51
CA HIS A 157 -5.61 -13.75 10.51
C HIS A 157 -4.20 -14.23 10.89
N GLN A 158 -3.96 -15.55 10.88
CA GLN A 158 -2.70 -16.16 11.33
C GLN A 158 -1.46 -15.69 10.53
N GLU A 159 -1.64 -15.36 9.25
CA GLU A 159 -0.58 -14.85 8.39
C GLU A 159 -0.35 -13.33 8.52
N TYR A 160 -1.18 -12.61 9.29
CA TYR A 160 -1.04 -11.16 9.39
C TYR A 160 0.25 -10.74 10.09
N LYS A 161 0.93 -9.78 9.47
CA LYS A 161 2.07 -9.02 10.01
C LYS A 161 1.87 -7.57 9.55
N SER A 162 2.27 -6.61 10.37
CA SER A 162 2.24 -5.20 9.93
C SER A 162 3.12 -4.98 8.70
N LEU A 163 2.74 -4.01 7.86
CA LEU A 163 3.47 -3.73 6.63
C LEU A 163 4.93 -3.33 6.93
N GLU A 164 5.16 -2.57 8.00
CA GLU A 164 6.50 -2.21 8.48
C GLU A 164 7.35 -3.44 8.86
N LYS A 165 6.75 -4.41 9.58
CA LYS A 165 7.45 -5.64 9.96
C LYS A 165 7.81 -6.48 8.75
N ILE A 166 6.91 -6.55 7.76
CA ILE A 166 7.19 -7.20 6.48
C ILE A 166 8.37 -6.48 5.81
N ILE A 167 8.26 -5.18 5.56
CA ILE A 167 9.30 -4.41 4.85
C ILE A 167 10.66 -4.52 5.55
N SER A 168 10.73 -4.36 6.88
CA SER A 168 11.99 -4.50 7.64
C SER A 168 12.61 -5.89 7.50
N GLY A 169 11.79 -6.95 7.40
CA GLY A 169 12.25 -8.32 7.14
C GLY A 169 12.72 -8.57 5.71
N LEU A 170 12.24 -7.78 4.74
CA LEU A 170 12.61 -7.88 3.32
C LEU A 170 13.80 -7.00 2.93
N LEU A 171 14.19 -6.06 3.80
CA LEU A 171 15.33 -5.17 3.59
C LEU A 171 16.66 -5.86 3.93
N THR A 172 17.63 -5.76 3.04
CA THR A 172 19.02 -6.16 3.26
C THR A 172 19.94 -5.03 2.82
N LYS A 173 20.95 -4.67 3.62
CA LYS A 173 21.88 -3.60 3.24
C LYS A 173 22.67 -4.04 2.00
N LEU A 174 22.82 -3.13 1.03
CA LEU A 174 23.71 -3.36 -0.10
C LEU A 174 25.15 -3.12 0.37
N GLU A 175 26.02 -4.10 0.15
CA GLU A 175 27.46 -3.88 0.25
C GLU A 175 27.84 -2.81 -0.78
N LEU A 176 28.68 -1.86 -0.39
CA LEU A 176 29.32 -0.99 -1.37
C LEU A 176 30.23 -1.89 -2.20
N ASP A 177 30.02 -1.95 -3.52
CA ASP A 177 31.03 -2.53 -4.40
C ASP A 177 32.34 -1.79 -4.10
N LYS A 178 33.33 -2.56 -3.61
CA LYS A 178 34.72 -2.12 -3.57
C LYS A 178 35.26 -2.14 -5.00
N THR A 179 34.69 -1.32 -5.88
CA THR A 179 35.29 -1.09 -7.18
C THR A 179 36.46 -0.12 -6.99
N LYS A 180 37.65 -0.73 -7.01
CA LYS A 180 38.94 -0.09 -7.24
C LYS A 180 38.93 0.77 -8.51
#